data_AF-A0A1D2X527-F1
#
_entry.id   AF-A0A1D2X527-F1
#
_cell.length_a   1.000
_cell.length_b   1.000
_cell.length_c   1.000
_cell.angle_alpha   90.00
_cell.angle_beta   90.00
_cell.angle_gamma   90.00
#
_symmetry.space_group_name_H-M   'P 1'
#
loop_
_entity.id
_entity.type
_entity.pdbx_description
1 polymer ?
#
loop_
_entity_poly.entity_id
_entity_poly.type
_entity_poly.pdbx_seq_one_letter_code
_entity_poly.pdbx_strand_id
1 'polypeptide(L)' 'MKYQALNSIRHNGKLFSKGETLELDDKTAGSLLACGAIAPKAKAEKEKAAKPAPERKGKNSK' A
#
# COMPACT_ATOMS: atom_id res chain seq x y z
N MET A 1 -12.91 -2.65 -3.57
CA MET A 1 -12.87 -2.89 -2.10
C MET A 1 -11.49 -2.52 -1.54
N LYS A 2 -11.39 -2.08 -0.27
CA LYS A 2 -10.10 -1.72 0.36
C LYS A 2 -9.50 -2.91 1.09
N TYR A 3 -8.25 -3.21 0.75
CA TYR A 3 -7.48 -4.31 1.34
C TYR A 3 -6.16 -3.79 1.91
N GLN A 4 -5.63 -4.50 2.89
CA GLN A 4 -4.30 -4.24 3.43
C GLN A 4 -3.30 -5.21 2.80
N ALA A 5 -2.18 -4.70 2.29
CA ALA A 5 -1.09 -5.52 1.79
C ALA A 5 -0.39 -6.22 2.96
N LEU A 6 -0.27 -7.54 2.91
CA LEU A 6 0.55 -8.31 3.85
C LEU A 6 2.00 -8.43 3.38
N ASN A 7 2.24 -8.17 2.08
CA ASN A 7 3.53 -8.20 1.42
C ASN A 7 3.69 -7.00 0.48
N SER A 8 4.85 -6.89 -0.19
CA SER A 8 5.06 -5.88 -1.23
C SER A 8 4.29 -6.26 -2.51
N ILE A 9 3.32 -5.44 -2.91
CA ILE A 9 2.44 -5.69 -4.06
C ILE A 9 2.59 -4.56 -5.07
N ARG A 10 2.85 -4.89 -6.34
CA ARG A 10 2.82 -3.91 -7.42
C ARG A 10 1.43 -3.91 -8.06
N HIS A 11 0.71 -2.80 -7.95
CA HIS A 11 -0.64 -2.65 -8.49
C HIS A 11 -0.83 -1.26 -9.09
N ASN A 12 -1.43 -1.16 -10.28
CA ASN A 12 -1.62 0.11 -11.01
C ASN A 12 -0.34 0.95 -11.15
N GLY A 13 0.79 0.28 -11.44
CA GLY A 13 2.10 0.93 -11.56
C GLY A 13 2.73 1.39 -10.25
N LYS A 14 2.03 1.28 -9.11
CA LYS A 14 2.52 1.65 -7.79
C LYS A 14 2.92 0.41 -6.98
N LEU A 15 4.00 0.52 -6.20
CA LEU A 15 4.41 -0.51 -5.25
C LEU A 15 3.82 -0.17 -3.88
N PHE A 16 3.00 -1.06 -3.34
CA PHE A 16 2.43 -1.00 -2.00
C PHE A 16 3.25 -1.91 -1.09
N SER A 17 3.79 -1.36 -0.01
CA SER A 17 4.54 -2.13 0.99
C SER A 17 3.61 -2.85 1.95
N LYS A 18 4.15 -3.83 2.69
CA LYS A 18 3.41 -4.48 3.79
C LYS A 18 2.82 -3.44 4.76
N GLY A 19 1.53 -3.58 5.06
CA GLY A 19 0.73 -2.69 5.90
C GLY A 19 0.01 -1.58 5.13
N GLU A 20 0.40 -1.30 3.88
CA GLU A 20 -0.26 -0.29 3.06
C GLU A 20 -1.66 -0.72 2.66
N THR A 21 -2.53 0.26 2.47
CA THR A 21 -3.89 0.02 1.98
C THR A 21 -3.91 0.21 0.47
N LEU A 22 -4.47 -0.76 -0.25
CA LEU A 22 -4.72 -0.67 -1.68
C LEU A 22 -6.19 -0.98 -1.99
N GLU A 23 -6.71 -0.31 -3.00
CA GLU A 23 -8.01 -0.64 -3.56
C GLU A 23 -7.83 -1.68 -4.67
N LEU A 24 -8.58 -2.76 -4.54
CA LEU A 24 -8.60 -3.86 -5.50
C LEU A 24 -10.04 -4.18 -5.87
N ASP A 25 -10.20 -4.57 -7.13
CA ASP A 25 -11.41 -5.21 -7.64
C ASP A 25 -11.58 -6.61 -7.07
N ASP A 26 -12.82 -7.07 -6.90
CA ASP A 26 -13.14 -8.38 -6.32
C ASP A 26 -12.44 -9.54 -7.03
N LYS A 27 -12.30 -9.46 -8.35
CA LYS A 27 -11.59 -10.46 -9.16
C LYS A 27 -10.10 -10.55 -8.82
N THR A 28 -9.44 -9.41 -8.65
CA THR A 28 -8.00 -9.34 -8.31
C THR A 28 -7.77 -9.66 -6.84
N ALA A 29 -8.68 -9.21 -5.98
CA ALA A 29 -8.63 -9.47 -4.55
C ALA A 29 -8.76 -10.96 -4.23
N GLY A 30 -9.60 -11.72 -4.93
CA GLY A 30 -9.75 -13.17 -4.72
C GLY A 30 -8.43 -13.93 -4.84
N SER A 31 -7.69 -13.70 -5.94
CA SER A 31 -6.39 -14.36 -6.15
C SER A 31 -5.34 -13.94 -5.12
N LEU A 32 -5.32 -12.66 -4.75
CA LEU A 32 -4.36 -12.13 -3.77
C LEU A 32 -4.70 -12.54 -2.33
N LEU A 33 -5.98 -12.69 -1.99
CA LEU A 33 -6.44 -13.25 -0.71
C LEU A 33 -6.08 -14.72 -0.61
N ALA A 34 -6.34 -15.50 -1.67
CA ALA A 34 -5.98 -16.92 -1.73
C ALA A 34 -4.47 -17.14 -1.59
N CYS A 35 -3.65 -16.22 -2.09
CA CYS A 35 -2.20 -16.25 -1.95
C CYS A 35 -1.70 -15.70 -0.59
N GLY A 36 -2.58 -15.16 0.26
CA GLY A 36 -2.18 -14.49 1.50
C GLY A 36 -1.36 -13.20 1.29
N ALA A 37 -1.46 -12.59 0.10
CA ALA A 37 -0.77 -11.35 -0.22
C ALA A 37 -1.47 -10.13 0.39
N ILE A 38 -2.80 -10.19 0.57
CA ILE A 38 -3.62 -9.13 1.15
C ILE A 38 -4.55 -9.67 2.24
N ALA A 39 -5.09 -8.76 3.05
CA ALA A 39 -6.14 -9.03 4.02
C ALA A 39 -7.31 -8.05 3.87
N PRO A 40 -8.57 -8.47 4.10
CA PRO A 40 -9.71 -7.57 4.11
C PRO A 40 -9.55 -6.61 5.29
N LYS A 41 -9.44 -5.31 5.01
CA LYS A 41 -9.29 -4.30 6.05
C LYS A 41 -10.68 -4.01 6.63
N ALA A 42 -11.09 -4.79 7.63
CA ALA A 42 -12.22 -4.43 8.48
C ALA A 42 -11.98 -3.01 8.99
N LYS A 43 -12.98 -2.13 8.88
CA LYS A 43 -12.92 -0.69 9.16
C LYS A 43 -12.16 -0.38 10.46
N ALA A 44 -10.85 -0.20 10.39
CA ALA A 44 -10.02 0.29 11.46
C ALA A 44 -9.17 1.41 10.87
N GLU A 45 -9.75 2.59 11.03
CA GLU A 45 -9.11 3.88 11.26
C GLU A 45 -8.04 4.36 10.27
N LYS A 46 -8.28 5.62 9.87
CA LYS A 46 -7.26 6.54 9.37
C LYS A 46 -6.02 6.46 10.27
N GLU A 47 -4.89 6.83 9.66
CA GLU A 47 -3.65 7.31 10.31
C GLU A 47 -2.45 6.35 10.16
N LYS A 48 -1.33 6.95 9.72
CA LYS A 48 -0.01 6.39 9.40
C LYS A 48 0.08 5.51 8.14
N ALA A 49 0.94 5.77 7.17
CA ALA A 49 1.94 6.82 6.99
C ALA A 49 2.35 6.83 5.52
N ALA A 50 1.79 7.74 4.72
CA ALA A 50 2.49 8.19 3.54
C ALA A 50 3.68 9.01 4.04
N LYS A 51 4.81 8.34 4.35
CA LYS A 51 6.09 9.04 4.49
C LYS A 51 6.26 9.82 3.18
N PRO A 52 6.44 11.15 3.22
CA PRO A 52 6.71 11.91 2.01
C PRO A 52 7.93 11.25 1.34
N ALA A 53 7.86 11.09 0.02
CA ALA A 53 9.05 10.82 -0.78
C ALA A 53 10.18 11.72 -0.25
N PRO A 54 11.41 11.23 -0.04
CA PRO A 54 12.47 12.10 0.44
C PRO A 54 12.64 13.23 -0.58
N GLU A 55 12.16 14.42 -0.24
CA GLU A 55 12.57 15.67 -0.87
C GLU A 55 14.09 15.69 -0.74
N ARG A 56 14.81 15.40 -1.83
CA ARG A 56 16.21 15.77 -1.95
C ARG A 56 16.28 17.30 -2.02
N LYS A 57 16.06 17.98 -0.89
CA LYS A 57 16.55 19.34 -0.67
C LYS A 57 18.05 19.25 -0.47
N GLY A 58 18.81 19.31 -1.56
CA GLY A 58 20.20 19.72 -1.51
C GLY A 58 20.26 21.19 -1.10
N LYS A 59 20.47 21.46 0.19
CA LYS A 59 20.98 22.74 0.70
C LYS A 59 22.50 22.60 0.86
N ASN A 60 23.27 23.39 0.12
CA ASN A 60 24.45 24.15 0.59
C ASN A 60 24.88 25.05 -0.59
N SER A 61 24.70 26.37 -0.57
CA SER A 61 25.41 27.37 0.26
C SER A 61 26.93 27.22 0.16
N LYS A 62 27.53 27.95 -0.79
CA LYS A 62 28.72 28.79 -0.54
C LYS A 62 28.80 29.90 -1.58
#